data_AF-A0A087ULY3-F1
#
_entry.id   AF-A0A087ULY3-F1
#
_cell.length_a   1.000
_cell.length_b   1.000
_cell.length_c   1.000
_cell.angle_alpha   90.00
_cell.angle_beta   90.00
_cell.angle_gamma   90.00
#
_symmetry.space_group_name_H-M   'P 1'
#
loop_
_entity.id
_entity.type
_entity.pdbx_description
1 polymer ?
#
loop_
_entity_poly.entity_id
_entity_poly.type
_entity_poly.pdbx_seq_one_letter_code
_entity_poly.pdbx_strand_id
1 'polypeptide(L)'
;MCHCLYQVLNKRFPNFPHNISAVGTVIFLRFINPAIVSPFEMGIVDKQPSGRTKRGLMLMSKILQNIANHVEFSKEQHMLPFNDFLR
;
A
#
# COMPACT_ATOMS: atom_id res chain seq x y z
N MET A 1 -15.70 8.19 4.40
CA MET A 1 -15.05 8.19 3.06
C MET A 1 -15.00 6.80 2.44
N CYS A 2 -14.35 5.81 3.07
CA CYS A 2 -14.20 4.44 2.52
C CYS A 2 -15.52 3.78 2.14
N HIS A 3 -16.54 3.89 3.01
CA HIS A 3 -17.88 3.37 2.73
C HIS A 3 -18.54 4.02 1.50
N CYS A 4 -18.36 5.34 1.32
CA CYS A 4 -18.88 6.05 0.14
C CYS A 4 -18.17 5.59 -1.14
N LEU A 5 -16.83 5.47 -1.10
CA LEU A 5 -16.07 4.95 -2.24
C LEU A 5 -16.52 3.53 -2.60
N TYR A 6 -16.71 2.66 -1.61
CA TYR A 6 -17.23 1.32 -1.81
C TYR A 6 -18.62 1.31 -2.47
N GLN A 7 -19.55 2.15 -2.00
CA GLN A 7 -20.87 2.28 -2.59
C GLN A 7 -20.81 2.75 -4.06
N VAL A 8 -19.95 3.73 -4.38
CA VAL A 8 -19.76 4.20 -5.76
C VAL A 8 -19.18 3.11 -6.65
N LEU A 9 -18.21 2.34 -6.14
CA LEU A 9 -17.62 1.22 -6.88
C LEU A 9 -18.65 0.12 -7.14
N ASN A 10 -19.47 -0.25 -6.16
CA ASN A 10 -20.53 -1.23 -6.35
C ASN A 10 -21.59 -0.78 -7.36
N LYS A 11 -21.90 0.52 -7.42
CA LYS A 11 -22.83 1.07 -8.42
C LYS A 11 -22.22 1.08 -9.82
N ARG A 12 -20.94 1.41 -9.96
CA ARG A 12 -20.27 1.56 -11.26
C ARG A 12 -19.76 0.24 -11.84
N PHE A 13 -19.33 -0.68 -10.98
CA PHE A 13 -18.75 -1.97 -11.32
C PHE A 13 -19.45 -3.10 -10.54
N PRO A 14 -20.75 -3.35 -10.80
CA PRO A 14 -21.55 -4.29 -10.01
C PRO A 14 -21.08 -5.76 -10.12
N ASN A 15 -20.45 -6.12 -11.25
CA ASN A 15 -19.95 -7.47 -11.50
C ASN A 15 -18.48 -7.66 -11.11
N PHE A 16 -17.84 -6.66 -10.51
CA PHE A 16 -16.45 -6.79 -10.07
C PHE A 16 -16.40 -7.42 -8.66
N PRO A 17 -15.88 -8.65 -8.52
CA PRO A 17 -16.00 -9.44 -7.27
C PRO A 17 -15.20 -8.88 -6.08
N HIS A 18 -14.37 -7.85 -6.29
CA HIS A 18 -13.42 -7.36 -5.29
C HIS A 18 -13.45 -5.83 -5.11
N ASN A 19 -14.62 -5.20 -5.20
CA ASN A 19 -14.76 -3.75 -4.98
C ASN A 19 -14.24 -3.30 -3.59
N ILE A 20 -14.29 -4.18 -2.58
CA ILE A 20 -13.71 -3.91 -1.27
C ILE A 20 -12.18 -3.87 -1.30
N SER A 21 -11.54 -4.76 -2.06
CA SER A 21 -10.08 -4.76 -2.25
C SER A 21 -9.62 -3.50 -2.96
N ALA A 22 -10.38 -3.00 -3.93
CA ALA A 22 -10.08 -1.73 -4.61
C ALA A 22 -10.06 -0.53 -3.64
N VAL A 23 -10.94 -0.51 -2.64
CA VAL A 23 -10.90 0.50 -1.56
C VAL A 23 -9.61 0.36 -0.75
N GLY A 24 -9.25 -0.86 -0.35
CA GLY A 24 -8.00 -1.16 0.36
C GLY A 24 -6.76 -0.70 -0.42
N THR A 25 -6.65 -1.11 -1.68
CA THR A 25 -5.59 -0.69 -2.61
C THR A 25 -5.42 0.82 -2.63
N VAL A 26 -6.52 1.58 -2.77
CA VAL A 26 -6.49 3.04 -2.84
C VAL A 26 -6.05 3.67 -1.52
N ILE A 27 -6.53 3.16 -0.38
CA ILE A 27 -6.14 3.66 0.94
C ILE A 27 -4.66 3.44 1.18
N PHE A 28 -4.14 2.25 0.89
CA PHE A 28 -2.71 1.97 1.02
C PHE A 28 -1.88 2.85 0.10
N LEU A 29 -2.28 2.97 -1.17
CA LEU A 29 -1.53 3.72 -2.17
C LEU A 29 -1.51 5.23 -1.91
N ARG A 30 -2.63 5.81 -1.49
CA ARG A 30 -2.79 7.28 -1.42
C ARG A 30 -2.76 7.85 -0.03
N PHE A 31 -2.79 7.02 1.02
CA PHE A 31 -2.80 7.50 2.39
C PHE A 31 -1.72 6.84 3.25
N ILE A 32 -1.77 5.51 3.40
CA ILE A 32 -0.87 4.81 4.34
C ILE A 32 0.57 4.79 3.83
N ASN A 33 0.83 4.37 2.59
CA ASN A 33 2.20 4.27 2.06
C ASN A 33 2.89 5.63 1.91
N PRO A 34 2.22 6.72 1.48
CA PRO A 34 2.81 8.06 1.54
C PRO A 34 3.27 8.47 2.94
N ALA A 35 2.46 8.19 3.96
CA ALA A 35 2.80 8.42 5.36
C ALA A 35 4.01 7.59 5.83
N ILE A 36 4.12 6.34 5.38
CA ILE A 36 5.25 5.45 5.71
C ILE A 36 6.54 5.91 5.05
N VAL A 37 6.51 6.30 3.76
CA VAL A 37 7.71 6.64 2.99
C VAL A 37 8.28 8.01 3.39
N SER A 38 7.40 8.95 3.77
CA SER A 38 7.75 10.33 4.09
C SER A 38 7.18 10.77 5.45
N PRO A 39 7.55 10.11 6.55
CA PRO A 39 6.92 10.34 7.85
C PRO A 39 7.24 11.73 8.43
N PHE A 40 8.41 12.29 8.11
CA PHE A 40 8.79 13.63 8.58
C PHE A 40 7.98 14.70 7.84
N GLU A 41 7.90 14.60 6.52
CA GLU A 41 7.16 15.53 5.66
C GLU A 41 5.64 15.50 5.94
N MET A 42 5.14 14.36 6.43
CA MET A 42 3.75 14.18 6.89
C MET A 42 3.53 14.57 8.36
N GLY A 43 4.56 15.03 9.07
CA GLY A 43 4.46 15.46 10.47
C GLY A 43 4.25 14.33 11.47
N ILE A 44 4.57 13.08 11.10
CA ILE A 44 4.43 11.89 11.97
C ILE A 44 5.64 11.76 12.91
N VAL A 45 6.81 12.21 12.46
CA VAL A 45 8.04 12.22 13.27
C VAL A 45 8.67 13.60 13.25
N ASP A 46 9.29 13.99 14.36
CA ASP A 46 9.89 15.33 14.53
C ASP A 46 11.25 15.49 13.87
N LYS A 47 11.87 14.39 13.42
CA LYS A 47 13.21 14.37 12.82
C LYS A 47 13.23 13.51 11.57
N GLN A 48 14.02 13.94 10.60
CA GLN A 48 14.14 13.20 9.35
C GLN A 48 14.83 11.84 9.58
N PRO A 49 14.23 10.71 9.11
CA PRO A 49 14.83 9.40 9.29
C PRO A 49 16.17 9.27 8.54
N SER A 50 17.07 8.45 9.08
CA SER A 50 18.34 8.13 8.43
C SER A 50 18.13 7.50 7.04
N GLY A 51 19.13 7.58 6.15
CA GLY A 51 19.05 6.96 4.83
C GLY A 51 18.74 5.46 4.87
N ARG A 52 19.30 4.73 5.85
CA ARG A 52 19.02 3.30 6.08
C ARG A 52 17.55 3.09 6.47
N THR A 53 17.01 3.91 7.37
CA THR A 53 15.61 3.84 7.79
C THR A 53 14.67 4.17 6.65
N LYS A 54 14.92 5.23 5.87
CA LYS A 54 14.13 5.59 4.68
C LYS A 54 14.07 4.45 3.67
N ARG A 55 15.21 3.80 3.41
CA ARG A 55 15.26 2.63 2.51
C ARG A 55 14.41 1.47 3.03
N GLY A 56 14.46 1.19 4.33
CA GLY A 56 13.63 0.17 4.98
C GLY A 56 12.13 0.48 4.86
N LEU A 57 11.74 1.71 5.17
CA LEU A 57 10.34 2.17 5.05
C LEU A 57 9.81 2.06 3.62
N MET A 58 10.63 2.40 2.62
CA MET A 58 10.29 2.24 1.21
C MET A 58 10.11 0.77 0.79
N LEU A 59 10.95 -0.14 1.29
CA LEU A 59 10.79 -1.57 1.02
C LEU A 59 9.51 -2.12 1.68
N MET A 60 9.25 -1.71 2.92
CA MET A 60 8.04 -2.06 3.66
C MET A 60 6.78 -1.57 2.95
N SER A 61 6.77 -0.32 2.45
CA SER A 61 5.61 0.21 1.72
C SER A 61 5.33 -0.56 0.43
N LYS A 62 6.36 -1.08 -0.26
CA LYS A 62 6.19 -1.96 -1.43
C LYS A 62 5.52 -3.27 -1.05
N ILE A 63 5.95 -3.90 0.05
CA ILE A 63 5.35 -5.15 0.55
C ILE A 63 3.88 -4.91 0.90
N LEU A 64 3.58 -3.87 1.69
CA LEU A 64 2.21 -3.52 2.05
C LEU A 64 1.33 -3.20 0.84
N GLN A 65 1.87 -2.52 -0.17
CA GLN A 65 1.14 -2.26 -1.41
C GLN A 65 0.80 -3.54 -2.16
N ASN A 66 1.73 -4.49 -2.23
CA ASN A 66 1.50 -5.77 -2.91
C ASN A 66 0.45 -6.63 -2.18
N ILE A 67 0.45 -6.63 -0.84
CA ILE A 67 -0.63 -7.24 -0.04
C ILE A 67 -1.97 -6.59 -0.38
N ALA A 68 -2.04 -5.25 -0.37
CA ALA A 68 -3.28 -4.51 -0.66
C ALA A 68 -3.76 -4.68 -2.11
N ASN A 69 -2.87 -5.02 -3.04
CA ASN A 69 -3.18 -5.26 -4.44
C ASN A 69 -3.47 -6.75 -4.74
N HIS A 70 -3.24 -7.65 -3.79
CA HIS A 70 -3.29 -9.11 -3.99
C HIS A 70 -2.39 -9.59 -5.14
N VAL A 71 -1.15 -9.08 -5.21
CA VAL A 71 -0.16 -9.47 -6.23
C VAL A 71 1.19 -9.81 -5.61
N GLU A 72 1.89 -10.76 -6.21
CA GLU A 72 3.26 -11.13 -5.83
C GLU A 72 4.31 -10.25 -6.55
N PHE A 73 5.51 -10.18 -5.98
CA PHE A 73 6.66 -9.63 -6.69
C PHE A 73 7.08 -10.56 -7.83
N SER A 74 7.33 -9.98 -9.01
CA SER A 74 7.83 -10.72 -10.19
C SER A 74 9.00 -10.02 -10.91
N LYS A 75 9.16 -8.70 -10.70
CA LYS A 75 10.16 -7.89 -11.41
C LYS A 75 11.42 -7.62 -10.58
N GLU A 76 11.27 -7.45 -9.27
CA GLU A 76 12.38 -7.10 -8.37
C GLU A 76 12.93 -8.37 -7.72
N GLN A 77 14.04 -8.91 -8.25
CA GLN A 77 14.64 -10.17 -7.78
C GLN A 77 14.89 -10.19 -6.27
N HIS A 78 15.39 -9.08 -5.70
CA HIS A 78 15.64 -8.94 -4.27
C HIS A 78 14.35 -8.87 -3.41
N MET A 79 13.18 -8.74 -4.03
CA MET A 79 11.88 -8.74 -3.36
C MET A 79 11.17 -10.09 -3.43
N LEU A 80 11.59 -11.00 -4.32
CA LEU A 80 10.97 -12.33 -4.47
C LEU A 80 10.92 -13.14 -3.16
N PRO A 81 11.94 -13.10 -2.27
CA PRO A 81 11.87 -13.83 -1.01
C PRO A 81 10.72 -13.39 -0.08
N PHE A 82 10.09 -12.24 -0.32
CA PHE A 82 8.94 -11.80 0.46
C PHE A 82 7.61 -12.35 -0.06
N ASN A 83 7.56 -13.04 -1.20
CA ASN A 83 6.30 -13.57 -1.74
C ASN A 83 5.62 -14.56 -0.79
N ASP A 84 6.38 -15.33 -0.02
CA ASP A 84 5.81 -16.24 0.97
C ASP A 84 5.10 -15.50 2.11
N PHE A 85 5.49 -14.25 2.41
CA PHE A 85 4.80 -13.39 3.36
C PHE A 85 3.55 -12.70 2.78
N LEU A 86 3.43 -12.62 1.45
CA LEU A 86 2.30 -11.97 0.78
C LEU A 86 1.07 -12.89 0.66
N ARG A 87 1.25 -14.20 0.83
CA ARG A 87 0.21 -15.23 0.65
C ARG A 87 -0.69 -15.39 1.86
#